data_AF-A0A543F254-F1
#
_entry.id   AF-A0A543F254-F1
#
_cell.length_a   1.000
_cell.length_b   1.000
_cell.length_c   1.000
_cell.angle_alpha   90.00
_cell.angle_beta   90.00
_cell.angle_gamma   90.00
#
_symmetry.space_group_name_H-M   'P 1'
#
loop_
_entity.id
_entity.type
_entity.pdbx_description
1 polymer ?
#
loop_
_entity_poly.entity_id
_entity_poly.type
_entity_poly.pdbx_seq_one_letter_code
_entity_poly.pdbx_strand_id
1 'polypeptide(L)'
;MKKRTIITGALVAAAGLVAVGGVAAVGGAFTNPEAGPLPEGVTVVTQKVYDEAFAKFEACMKEGGAALAGTRVVGGVYEFSYLADAEPVYDKCYVDFAPVDYQWQIAHSYDSETFIRYRECLTEIGVEPGKDADTVLAQIEESSLDVQKCFEPAANG
;
A
#
# COMPACT_ATOMS: atom_id res chain seq x y z
N MET A 1 55.15 19.67 34.10
CA MET A 1 54.06 20.04 35.05
C MET A 1 52.78 19.38 34.58
N LYS A 2 52.16 18.55 35.44
CA LYS A 2 50.88 17.86 35.20
C LYS A 2 49.72 18.86 35.24
N LYS A 3 48.84 18.84 34.24
CA LYS A 3 47.43 19.23 34.43
C LYS A 3 46.52 18.14 33.87
N ARG A 4 45.63 17.67 34.74
CA ARG A 4 44.71 16.55 34.59
C ARG A 4 43.39 17.03 33.97
N THR A 5 42.89 16.22 33.03
CA THR A 5 41.51 15.73 32.87
C THR A 5 40.33 16.67 33.12
N ILE A 6 39.49 16.87 32.10
CA ILE A 6 38.05 16.54 32.13
C ILE A 6 37.68 16.00 30.74
N ILE A 7 37.39 14.69 30.67
CA ILE A 7 36.76 14.04 29.51
C ILE A 7 35.26 14.15 29.76
N THR A 8 34.59 15.06 29.07
CA THR A 8 33.13 15.07 29.01
C THR A 8 32.74 14.20 27.82
N GLY A 9 32.19 13.03 28.14
CA GLY A 9 31.69 12.08 27.14
C GLY A 9 30.56 12.72 26.33
N ALA A 10 30.77 12.85 25.04
CA ALA A 10 29.70 12.94 24.06
C ALA A 10 29.54 11.55 23.45
N LEU A 11 28.54 10.83 23.93
CA LEU A 11 27.88 9.76 23.18
C LEU A 11 27.31 10.43 21.92
N VAL A 12 28.11 10.51 20.86
CA VAL A 12 27.59 10.73 19.52
C VAL A 12 26.97 9.41 19.11
N ALA A 13 25.66 9.31 19.32
CA ALA A 13 24.83 8.28 18.76
C ALA A 13 25.19 8.16 17.28
N ALA A 14 25.53 6.94 16.85
CA ALA A 14 25.58 6.58 15.46
C ALA A 14 24.23 6.97 14.86
N ALA A 15 24.21 8.07 14.11
CA ALA A 15 23.16 8.34 13.16
C ALA A 15 23.28 7.25 12.10
N GLY A 16 22.64 6.11 12.38
CA GLY A 16 22.27 5.14 11.39
C GLY A 16 21.37 5.88 10.40
N LEU A 17 21.96 6.34 9.32
CA LEU A 17 21.28 6.57 8.07
C LEU A 17 20.72 5.21 7.63
N VAL A 18 19.53 4.89 8.12
CA VAL A 18 18.64 3.99 7.41
C VAL A 18 18.00 4.85 6.32
N ALA A 19 18.69 4.93 5.18
CA ALA A 19 18.10 5.43 3.95
C ALA A 19 17.13 4.36 3.44
N VAL A 20 15.90 4.36 3.96
CA VAL A 20 14.73 3.91 3.19
C VAL A 20 14.02 5.20 2.77
N GLY A 21 14.06 5.50 1.46
CA GLY A 21 13.14 6.41 0.77
C GLY A 21 12.85 7.77 1.41
N GLY A 22 13.44 8.83 0.86
CA GLY A 22 13.15 10.21 1.27
C GLY A 22 11.67 10.60 1.19
N VAL A 23 11.30 11.47 2.13
CA VAL A 23 10.06 12.25 2.24
C VAL A 23 8.80 11.40 2.47
N ALA A 24 8.26 11.53 3.69
CA ALA A 24 7.02 10.95 4.15
C ALA A 24 5.83 11.26 3.23
N ALA A 25 5.60 10.37 2.26
CA ALA A 25 4.27 10.02 1.81
C ALA A 25 3.96 8.69 2.49
N VAL A 26 3.22 8.73 3.59
CA VAL A 26 2.58 7.52 4.12
C VAL A 26 1.58 7.09 3.06
N GLY A 27 1.94 6.08 2.27
CA GLY A 27 1.09 5.53 1.22
C GLY A 27 -0.14 4.90 1.86
N GLY A 28 -1.31 5.48 1.61
CA GLY A 28 -2.60 4.92 1.97
C GLY A 28 -3.00 3.85 0.95
N ALA A 29 -2.36 2.69 0.98
CA ALA A 29 -2.77 1.51 0.20
C ALA A 29 -2.11 0.24 0.77
N PHE A 30 -2.30 -0.03 2.06
CA PHE A 30 -2.13 -1.37 2.60
C PHE A 30 -3.46 -1.73 3.26
N THR A 31 -4.02 -2.86 2.84
CA THR A 31 -5.33 -3.40 3.24
C THR A 31 -5.56 -3.19 4.74
N ASN A 32 -6.62 -2.45 5.10
CA ASN A 32 -6.98 -2.20 6.49
C ASN A 32 -7.97 -3.28 6.98
N PRO A 33 -7.53 -4.31 7.73
CA PRO A 33 -8.42 -5.35 8.25
C PRO A 33 -9.41 -4.84 9.29
N GLU A 34 -9.25 -3.62 9.79
CA GLU A 34 -10.19 -2.95 10.71
C GLU A 34 -11.24 -2.10 9.98
N ALA A 35 -11.31 -2.17 8.65
CA ALA A 35 -12.34 -1.48 7.89
C ALA A 35 -13.73 -1.95 8.36
N GLY A 36 -14.52 -1.02 8.89
CA GLY A 36 -15.86 -1.27 9.43
C GLY A 36 -16.86 -1.83 8.40
N PRO A 37 -18.16 -1.91 8.73
CA PRO A 37 -19.15 -2.42 7.77
C PRO A 37 -19.24 -1.51 6.53
N LEU A 38 -19.61 -2.12 5.39
CA LEU A 38 -19.96 -1.36 4.20
C LEU A 38 -21.12 -0.38 4.49
N PRO A 39 -21.21 0.74 3.74
CA PRO A 39 -22.33 1.67 3.86
C PRO A 39 -23.69 0.97 3.72
N GLU A 40 -24.72 1.49 4.40
CA GLU A 40 -26.06 0.92 4.35
C GLU A 40 -26.56 0.79 2.90
N GLY A 41 -27.10 -0.39 2.56
CA GLY A 41 -27.58 -0.70 1.21
C GLY A 41 -26.50 -1.10 0.21
N VAL A 42 -25.21 -1.11 0.59
CA VAL A 42 -24.11 -1.61 -0.23
C VAL A 42 -23.76 -3.04 0.16
N THR A 43 -24.06 -4.00 -0.71
CA THR A 43 -23.69 -5.42 -0.55
C THR A 43 -22.55 -5.85 -1.46
N VAL A 44 -22.32 -5.11 -2.54
CA VAL A 44 -21.22 -5.33 -3.50
C VAL A 44 -20.63 -3.97 -3.85
N VAL A 45 -19.30 -3.86 -3.76
CA VAL A 45 -18.60 -2.65 -4.22
C VAL A 45 -18.43 -2.73 -5.74
N THR A 46 -19.21 -1.94 -6.46
CA THR A 46 -19.05 -1.73 -7.91
C THR A 46 -18.11 -0.55 -8.15
N GLN A 47 -17.60 -0.39 -9.39
CA GLN A 47 -16.75 0.75 -9.73
C GLN A 47 -17.40 2.08 -9.39
N LYS A 48 -18.70 2.22 -9.70
CA LYS A 48 -19.47 3.41 -9.34
C LYS A 48 -19.49 3.67 -7.83
N VAL A 49 -19.70 2.64 -7.02
CA VAL A 49 -19.68 2.76 -5.56
C VAL A 49 -18.29 3.17 -5.07
N TYR A 50 -17.24 2.60 -5.64
CA TYR A 50 -15.85 2.93 -5.31
C TYR A 50 -15.52 4.38 -5.65
N ASP A 51 -15.84 4.83 -6.87
CA ASP A 51 -15.63 6.20 -7.34
C ASP A 51 -16.42 7.21 -6.49
N GLU A 52 -17.69 6.92 -6.17
CA GLU A 52 -18.51 7.78 -5.33
C GLU A 52 -17.99 7.87 -3.89
N ALA A 53 -17.47 6.78 -3.34
CA ALA A 53 -16.88 6.77 -2.01
C ALA A 53 -15.54 7.52 -1.97
N PHE A 54 -14.69 7.33 -2.99
CA PHE A 54 -13.44 8.09 -3.13
C PHE A 54 -13.69 9.59 -3.28
N ALA A 55 -14.68 9.99 -4.11
CA ALA A 55 -15.05 11.39 -4.27
C ALA A 55 -15.54 12.03 -2.96
N LYS A 56 -16.28 11.28 -2.12
CA LYS A 56 -16.69 11.74 -0.79
C LYS A 56 -15.50 11.90 0.15
N PHE A 57 -14.56 10.97 0.12
CA PHE A 57 -13.30 11.07 0.88
C PHE A 57 -12.51 12.32 0.48
N GLU A 58 -12.31 12.55 -0.83
CA GLU A 58 -11.60 13.74 -1.33
C GLU A 58 -12.32 15.04 -0.94
N ALA A 59 -13.66 15.06 -1.02
CA ALA A 59 -14.45 16.20 -0.57
C ALA A 59 -14.31 16.45 0.93
N CYS A 60 -14.36 15.40 1.76
CA CYS A 60 -14.17 15.51 3.21
C CYS A 60 -12.77 16.07 3.55
N MET A 61 -11.72 15.56 2.91
CA MET A 61 -10.36 16.07 3.09
C MET A 61 -10.32 17.58 2.81
N LYS A 62 -10.88 17.99 1.66
CA LYS A 62 -10.94 19.39 1.24
C LYS A 62 -11.72 20.28 2.22
N GLU A 63 -12.85 19.82 2.72
CA GLU A 63 -13.65 20.51 3.73
C GLU A 63 -12.91 20.64 5.07
N GLY A 64 -12.09 19.64 5.42
CA GLY A 64 -11.19 19.67 6.57
C GLY A 64 -9.96 20.54 6.39
N GLY A 65 -9.78 21.21 5.24
CA GLY A 65 -8.64 22.07 4.95
C GLY A 65 -7.39 21.32 4.47
N ALA A 66 -7.52 20.04 4.15
CA ALA A 66 -6.46 19.21 3.58
C ALA A 66 -6.72 18.93 2.09
N ALA A 67 -5.67 18.79 1.30
CA ALA A 67 -5.78 18.31 -0.08
C ALA A 67 -4.93 17.06 -0.26
N LEU A 68 -5.35 16.18 -1.18
CA LEU A 68 -4.50 15.09 -1.64
C LEU A 68 -3.32 15.71 -2.42
N ALA A 69 -2.11 15.32 -2.05
CA ALA A 69 -0.86 15.78 -2.67
C ALA A 69 -0.62 15.10 -4.03
N GLY A 70 -1.25 13.95 -4.25
CA GLY A 70 -1.25 13.24 -5.52
C GLY A 70 -2.27 12.12 -5.50
N THR A 71 -2.87 11.86 -6.66
CA THR A 71 -3.85 10.78 -6.87
C THR A 71 -3.58 10.15 -8.23
N ARG A 72 -3.61 8.82 -8.31
CA ARG A 72 -3.53 8.05 -9.56
C ARG A 72 -4.31 6.74 -9.42
N VAL A 73 -4.61 6.11 -10.55
CA VAL A 73 -5.25 4.78 -10.58
C VAL A 73 -4.24 3.74 -11.03
N VAL A 74 -4.03 2.70 -10.22
CA VAL A 74 -3.12 1.58 -10.52
C VAL A 74 -3.89 0.28 -10.30
N GLY A 75 -3.95 -0.59 -11.32
CA GLY A 75 -4.72 -1.84 -11.23
C GLY A 75 -6.20 -1.65 -10.89
N GLY A 76 -6.78 -0.49 -11.24
CA GLY A 76 -8.17 -0.14 -10.88
C GLY A 76 -8.37 0.38 -9.46
N VAL A 77 -7.31 0.52 -8.66
CA VAL A 77 -7.32 1.04 -7.28
C VAL A 77 -6.84 2.49 -7.27
N TYR A 78 -7.46 3.36 -6.45
CA TYR A 78 -6.96 4.70 -6.21
C TYR A 78 -5.75 4.66 -5.28
N GLU A 79 -4.59 5.05 -5.79
CA GLU A 79 -3.43 5.38 -4.97
C GLU A 79 -3.39 6.89 -4.75
N PHE A 80 -3.25 7.31 -3.50
CA PHE A 80 -3.19 8.72 -3.16
C PHE A 80 -2.18 8.99 -2.04
N SER A 81 -1.82 10.27 -1.90
CA SER A 81 -0.95 10.77 -0.85
C SER A 81 -1.52 12.05 -0.27
N TYR A 82 -1.18 12.35 0.97
CA TYR A 82 -1.52 13.59 1.67
C TYR A 82 -0.30 14.06 2.47
N LEU A 83 -0.29 15.34 2.85
CA LEU A 83 0.79 15.90 3.67
C LEU A 83 0.68 15.37 5.11
N ALA A 84 1.81 15.13 5.78
CA ALA A 84 1.81 14.53 7.12
C ALA A 84 0.99 15.33 8.16
N ASP A 85 0.91 16.66 8.04
CA ASP A 85 0.10 17.51 8.91
C ASP A 85 -1.42 17.36 8.67
N ALA A 86 -1.83 16.73 7.58
CA ALA A 86 -3.22 16.40 7.27
C ALA A 86 -3.69 15.07 7.87
N GLU A 87 -2.84 14.31 8.56
CA GLU A 87 -3.18 13.03 9.20
C GLU A 87 -4.48 13.10 10.06
N PRO A 88 -4.70 14.12 10.91
CA PRO A 88 -5.95 14.19 11.69
C PRO A 88 -7.21 14.36 10.83
N VAL A 89 -7.09 15.01 9.67
CA VAL A 89 -8.21 15.15 8.72
C VAL A 89 -8.40 13.84 7.95
N TYR A 90 -7.29 13.21 7.55
CA TYR A 90 -7.30 11.90 6.91
C TYR A 90 -8.00 10.85 7.78
N ASP A 91 -7.61 10.68 9.05
CA ASP A 91 -8.20 9.69 9.94
C ASP A 91 -9.71 9.88 10.08
N LYS A 92 -10.15 11.14 10.15
CA LYS A 92 -11.57 11.49 10.23
C LYS A 92 -12.32 11.16 8.93
N CYS A 93 -11.72 11.44 7.77
CA CYS A 93 -12.39 11.33 6.48
C CYS A 93 -12.31 9.92 5.88
N TYR A 94 -11.23 9.20 6.16
CA TYR A 94 -10.97 7.89 5.58
C TYR A 94 -11.84 6.80 6.19
N VAL A 95 -12.35 6.98 7.42
CA VAL A 95 -13.19 5.98 8.10
C VAL A 95 -14.42 5.54 7.27
N ASP A 96 -15.02 6.46 6.52
CA ASP A 96 -16.21 6.17 5.69
C ASP A 96 -15.84 5.52 4.35
N PHE A 97 -14.63 5.78 3.85
CA PHE A 97 -14.12 5.20 2.61
C PHE A 97 -13.46 3.83 2.83
N ALA A 98 -12.85 3.61 3.99
CA ALA A 98 -12.05 2.43 4.30
C ALA A 98 -12.77 1.09 4.05
N PRO A 99 -14.05 0.88 4.41
CA PRO A 99 -14.78 -0.34 4.10
C PRO A 99 -14.91 -0.62 2.60
N VAL A 100 -15.18 0.45 1.83
CA VAL A 100 -15.38 0.37 0.39
C VAL A 100 -14.04 0.11 -0.30
N ASP A 101 -13.01 0.85 0.11
CA ASP A 101 -11.66 0.71 -0.42
C ASP A 101 -11.05 -0.67 -0.12
N TYR A 102 -11.21 -1.16 1.11
CA TYR A 102 -10.77 -2.50 1.48
C TYR A 102 -11.41 -3.60 0.62
N GLN A 103 -12.74 -3.59 0.47
CA GLN A 103 -13.45 -4.57 -0.34
C GLN A 103 -13.07 -4.48 -1.82
N TRP A 104 -12.89 -3.25 -2.33
CA TRP A 104 -12.46 -3.03 -3.71
C TRP A 104 -11.04 -3.56 -3.96
N GLN A 105 -10.10 -3.25 -3.07
CA GLN A 105 -8.71 -3.71 -3.16
C GLN A 105 -8.60 -5.24 -3.09
N ILE A 106 -9.42 -5.91 -2.27
CA ILE A 106 -9.48 -7.38 -2.28
C ILE A 106 -9.95 -7.89 -3.64
N ALA A 107 -11.06 -7.36 -4.15
CA ALA A 107 -11.63 -7.81 -5.42
C ALA A 107 -10.69 -7.59 -6.62
N HIS A 108 -9.82 -6.58 -6.55
CA HIS A 108 -8.88 -6.23 -7.62
C HIS A 108 -7.43 -6.64 -7.32
N SER A 109 -7.18 -7.34 -6.22
CA SER A 109 -5.84 -7.81 -5.83
C SER A 109 -5.19 -8.65 -6.93
N TYR A 110 -5.99 -9.47 -7.63
CA TYR A 110 -5.57 -10.28 -8.76
C TYR A 110 -5.03 -9.45 -9.95
N ASP A 111 -5.53 -8.23 -10.15
CA ASP A 111 -5.11 -7.37 -11.27
C ASP A 111 -3.91 -6.45 -10.91
N SER A 112 -3.40 -6.55 -9.68
CA SER A 112 -2.21 -5.81 -9.26
C SER A 112 -0.94 -6.28 -9.99
N GLU A 113 0.05 -5.39 -10.10
CA GLU A 113 1.36 -5.72 -10.72
C GLU A 113 2.02 -6.91 -10.04
N THR A 114 1.92 -7.03 -8.72
CA THR A 114 2.40 -8.17 -7.94
C THR A 114 1.81 -9.48 -8.42
N PHE A 115 0.49 -9.54 -8.57
CA PHE A 115 -0.19 -10.75 -9.02
C PHE A 115 0.04 -11.04 -10.50
N ILE A 116 0.18 -10.01 -11.34
CA ILE A 116 0.65 -10.18 -12.72
C ILE A 116 2.01 -10.88 -12.72
N ARG A 117 2.98 -10.42 -11.91
CA ARG A 117 4.31 -11.05 -11.80
C ARG A 117 4.27 -12.47 -11.27
N TYR A 118 3.44 -12.75 -10.26
CA TYR A 118 3.27 -14.12 -9.77
C TYR A 118 2.74 -15.05 -10.85
N ARG A 119 1.75 -14.62 -11.64
CA ARG A 119 1.24 -15.43 -12.75
C ARG A 119 2.27 -15.66 -13.84
N GLU A 120 3.06 -14.64 -14.18
CA GLU A 120 4.16 -14.78 -15.12
C GLU A 120 5.18 -15.82 -14.62
N CYS A 121 5.62 -15.68 -13.36
CA CYS A 121 6.53 -16.63 -12.71
C CYS A 121 6.01 -18.07 -12.71
N LEU A 122 4.74 -18.28 -12.35
CA LEU A 122 4.10 -19.60 -12.39
C LEU A 122 4.11 -20.16 -13.81
N THR A 123 3.79 -19.33 -14.80
CA THR A 123 3.79 -19.73 -16.21
C THR A 123 5.20 -20.12 -16.69
N GLU A 124 6.24 -19.39 -16.28
CA GLU A 124 7.64 -19.68 -16.64
C GLU A 124 8.12 -21.05 -16.14
N ILE A 125 7.62 -21.50 -14.98
CA ILE A 125 7.92 -22.84 -14.45
C ILE A 125 6.93 -23.92 -14.94
N GLY A 126 6.02 -23.58 -15.85
CA GLY A 126 5.07 -24.51 -16.46
C GLY A 126 3.80 -24.76 -15.64
N VAL A 127 3.48 -23.90 -14.67
CA VAL A 127 2.25 -23.96 -13.87
C VAL A 127 1.22 -22.99 -14.46
N GLU A 128 0.03 -23.49 -14.80
CA GLU A 128 -1.08 -22.62 -15.23
C GLU A 128 -1.61 -21.82 -14.02
N PRO A 129 -1.59 -20.47 -14.06
CA PRO A 129 -2.01 -19.69 -12.92
C PRO A 129 -3.52 -19.76 -12.65
N GLY A 130 -3.89 -19.72 -11.37
CA GLY A 130 -5.27 -19.62 -10.91
C GLY A 130 -5.98 -18.38 -11.43
N LYS A 131 -7.32 -18.36 -11.37
CA LYS A 131 -8.15 -17.28 -11.90
C LYS A 131 -8.46 -16.18 -10.88
N ASP A 132 -7.94 -16.31 -9.67
CA ASP A 132 -8.16 -15.42 -8.55
C ASP A 132 -6.88 -15.34 -7.69
N ALA A 133 -6.83 -14.31 -6.84
CA ALA A 133 -5.65 -14.00 -6.04
C ALA A 133 -5.31 -15.12 -5.04
N ASP A 134 -6.31 -15.67 -4.36
CA ASP A 134 -6.10 -16.72 -3.35
C ASP A 134 -5.49 -17.98 -4.00
N THR A 135 -6.00 -18.38 -5.17
CA THR A 135 -5.47 -19.52 -5.91
C THR A 135 -4.04 -19.27 -6.37
N VAL A 136 -3.72 -18.08 -6.89
CA VAL A 136 -2.35 -17.76 -7.31
C VAL A 136 -1.38 -17.76 -6.12
N LEU A 137 -1.78 -17.24 -4.95
CA LEU A 137 -0.94 -17.29 -3.75
C LEU A 137 -0.69 -18.73 -3.29
N ALA A 138 -1.73 -19.56 -3.25
CA ALA A 138 -1.57 -20.97 -2.89
C ALA A 138 -0.60 -21.69 -3.84
N GLN A 139 -0.69 -21.42 -5.15
CA GLN A 139 0.24 -21.97 -6.13
C GLN A 139 1.68 -21.49 -5.93
N ILE A 140 1.89 -20.22 -5.57
CA ILE A 140 3.22 -19.68 -5.23
C ILE A 140 3.81 -20.40 -4.00
N GLU A 141 3.00 -20.59 -2.96
CA GLU A 141 3.41 -21.30 -1.74
C GLU A 141 3.75 -22.79 -2.02
N GLU A 142 2.95 -23.46 -2.85
CA GLU A 142 3.13 -24.87 -3.21
C GLU A 142 4.31 -25.10 -4.16
N SER A 143 4.59 -24.17 -5.07
CA SER A 143 5.62 -24.31 -6.10
C SER A 143 7.05 -24.13 -5.58
N SER A 144 7.24 -23.81 -4.30
CA SER A 144 8.55 -23.50 -3.69
C SER A 144 9.32 -22.43 -4.48
N LEU A 145 8.58 -21.52 -5.13
CA LEU A 145 9.12 -20.48 -6.00
C LEU A 145 9.87 -19.46 -5.14
N ASP A 146 11.09 -19.10 -5.57
CA ASP A 146 11.80 -17.98 -4.97
C ASP A 146 11.16 -16.67 -5.47
N VAL A 147 10.15 -16.19 -4.73
CA VAL A 147 9.36 -15.02 -5.10
C VAL A 147 10.20 -13.76 -5.31
N GLN A 148 11.41 -13.67 -4.73
CA GLN A 148 12.29 -12.53 -4.98
C GLN A 148 12.72 -12.48 -6.45
N LYS A 149 12.95 -13.64 -7.07
CA LYS A 149 13.34 -13.73 -8.48
C LYS A 149 12.24 -13.31 -9.44
N CYS A 150 10.97 -13.34 -9.02
CA CYS A 150 9.85 -12.84 -9.82
C CYS A 150 9.88 -11.33 -10.06
N PHE A 151 10.67 -10.60 -9.27
CA PHE A 151 10.80 -9.14 -9.36
C PHE A 151 12.20 -8.71 -9.76
N GLU A 152 13.13 -9.66 -9.95
CA GLU A 152 14.42 -9.36 -10.54
C GLU A 152 14.21 -9.08 -12.04
N PRO A 153 14.83 -8.03 -12.60
CA PRO A 153 14.83 -7.85 -14.04
C PRO A 153 15.48 -9.10 -14.66
N ALA A 154 14.75 -9.80 -15.53
CA ALA A 154 15.25 -10.98 -16.21
C ALA A 154 16.66 -10.70 -16.72
N ALA A 155 17.65 -11.42 -16.18
CA ALA A 155 19.01 -11.31 -16.64
C ALA A 155 18.99 -11.60 -18.15
N ASN A 156 19.26 -10.58 -18.96
CA ASN A 156 19.31 -10.74 -20.41
C ASN A 156 20.32 -11.86 -20.74
N GLY A 157 19.84 -12.99 -21.28
CA GLY A 157 20.68 -14.00 -21.93
C GLY A 157 20.38 -15.44 -21.51
#